data_AF-A0AAW1TT95-F1
#
_entry.id   AF-A0AAW1TT95-F1
#
_cell.length_a   1.000
_cell.length_b   1.000
_cell.length_c   1.000
_cell.angle_alpha   90.00
_cell.angle_beta   90.00
_cell.angle_gamma   90.00
#
_symmetry.space_group_name_H-M   'P 1'
#
loop_
_entity.id
_entity.type
_entity.pdbx_description
1 polymer ?
#
loop_
_entity_poly.entity_id
_entity_poly.type
_entity_poly.pdbx_seq_one_letter_code
_entity_poly.pdbx_strand_id
1 'polypeptide(L)'
;MSQLMAYSLRTISRQLIRLSSTKCSIAQNRVILTNDETTFVAWHPIEDFPYEYTKPLPEDTVTNTSVLKTQMTPEVMEIFNKKTPEQARLELMNITHTTKHRWFPRSRDKRKRKLPIDREYL
;
A
#
# COMPACT_ATOMS: atom_id res chain seq x y z
N MET A 1 62.82 -11.85 55.55
CA MET A 1 62.47 -10.54 54.96
C MET A 1 62.71 -10.59 53.46
N SER A 2 61.65 -10.77 52.67
CA SER A 2 61.44 -10.10 51.37
C SER A 2 60.26 -10.76 50.67
N GLN A 3 59.33 -9.93 50.23
CA GLN A 3 57.95 -10.27 49.88
C GLN A 3 57.84 -10.98 48.53
N LEU A 4 56.91 -11.95 48.46
CA LEU A 4 56.43 -12.55 47.22
C LEU A 4 55.59 -11.53 46.43
N MET A 5 55.96 -11.29 45.17
CA MET A 5 55.22 -10.44 44.24
C MET A 5 53.93 -11.14 43.78
N ALA A 6 52.78 -10.61 44.20
CA ALA A 6 51.48 -11.05 43.72
C ALA A 6 51.14 -10.35 42.39
N TYR A 7 51.25 -11.08 41.28
CA TYR A 7 50.80 -10.60 39.97
C TYR A 7 49.28 -10.80 39.86
N SER A 8 48.55 -9.68 39.89
CA SER A 8 47.11 -9.62 39.64
C SER A 8 46.82 -9.90 38.15
N LEU A 9 46.32 -11.10 37.85
CA LEU A 9 45.72 -11.41 36.56
C LEU A 9 44.29 -10.84 36.53
N ARG A 10 44.11 -9.72 35.81
CA ARG A 10 42.79 -9.18 35.50
C ARG A 10 42.12 -10.10 34.47
N THR A 11 41.19 -10.93 34.93
CA THR A 11 40.32 -11.71 34.07
C THR A 11 39.36 -10.77 33.34
N ILE A 12 39.58 -10.58 32.04
CA ILE A 12 38.63 -9.87 31.16
C ILE A 12 37.41 -10.78 31.02
N SER A 13 36.32 -10.44 31.70
CA SER A 13 35.03 -11.13 31.52
C SER A 13 34.56 -10.90 30.08
N ARG A 14 34.67 -11.93 29.24
CA ARG A 14 34.01 -11.94 27.93
C ARG A 14 32.52 -12.03 28.18
N GLN A 15 31.82 -10.90 28.11
CA GLN A 15 30.35 -10.92 28.05
C GLN A 15 29.97 -11.62 26.73
N LEU A 16 29.41 -12.82 26.87
CA LEU A 16 28.83 -13.56 25.76
C LEU A 16 27.65 -12.74 25.24
N ILE A 17 27.80 -12.15 24.06
CA ILE A 17 26.69 -11.58 23.30
C ILE A 17 25.78 -12.76 22.95
N ARG A 18 24.68 -12.90 23.69
CA ARG A 18 23.60 -13.82 23.34
C ARG A 18 22.95 -13.31 22.06
N LEU A 19 23.33 -13.87 20.92
CA LEU A 19 22.51 -13.81 19.71
C LEU A 19 21.26 -14.66 20.00
N SER A 20 20.22 -14.02 20.52
CA SER A 20 18.91 -14.65 20.60
C SER A 20 18.44 -14.90 19.16
N SER A 21 18.48 -16.17 18.73
CA SER A 21 17.80 -16.64 17.54
C SER A 21 16.29 -16.52 17.78
N THR A 22 15.74 -15.32 17.63
CA THR A 22 14.31 -15.13 17.51
C THR A 22 13.89 -15.74 16.18
N LYS A 23 13.31 -16.94 16.24
CA LYS A 23 12.49 -17.45 15.15
C LYS A 23 11.26 -16.55 15.04
N CYS A 24 11.40 -15.45 14.33
CA CYS A 24 10.27 -14.68 13.86
C CYS A 24 9.86 -15.29 12.52
N SER A 25 8.81 -16.11 12.60
CA SER A 25 7.95 -16.40 11.46
C SER A 25 7.23 -15.11 11.09
N ILE A 26 7.18 -14.80 9.79
CA ILE A 26 6.73 -13.54 9.14
C ILE A 26 7.93 -12.62 8.88
N ALA A 27 8.16 -12.36 7.59
CA ALA A 27 9.49 -12.30 7.02
C ALA A 27 10.31 -11.12 7.54
N GLN A 28 11.51 -11.45 8.01
CA GLN A 28 12.43 -10.45 8.50
C GLN A 28 13.35 -10.09 7.36
N ASN A 29 13.15 -8.90 6.78
CA ASN A 29 14.19 -8.23 6.03
C ASN A 29 15.46 -8.27 6.87
N ARG A 30 16.50 -8.91 6.35
CA ARG A 30 17.75 -9.13 7.08
C ARG A 30 18.83 -8.30 6.43
N VAL A 31 19.49 -7.48 7.23
CA VAL A 31 20.72 -6.82 6.83
C VAL A 31 21.87 -7.54 7.51
N ILE A 32 22.81 -8.03 6.72
CA ILE A 32 23.95 -8.83 7.18
C ILE A 32 25.22 -8.09 6.79
N LEU A 33 26.20 -8.10 7.67
CA LEU A 33 27.56 -7.68 7.34
C LEU A 33 28.32 -8.84 6.72
N THR A 34 29.05 -8.58 5.64
CA THR A 34 29.98 -9.55 5.06
C THR A 34 31.07 -9.86 6.08
N ASN A 35 31.70 -11.04 6.01
CA ASN A 35 32.77 -11.44 6.94
C ASN A 35 33.94 -10.44 7.01
N ASP A 36 34.15 -9.69 5.93
CA ASP A 36 35.18 -8.66 5.83
C ASP A 36 34.75 -7.33 6.49
N GLU A 37 33.54 -7.24 7.03
CA GLU A 37 32.93 -6.06 7.68
C GLU A 37 32.86 -4.78 6.81
N THR A 38 33.20 -4.87 5.53
CA THR A 38 33.26 -3.72 4.60
C THR A 38 31.93 -3.40 3.93
N THR A 39 31.07 -4.41 3.75
CA THR A 39 29.85 -4.30 2.93
C THR A 39 28.64 -4.84 3.66
N PHE A 40 27.56 -4.06 3.65
CA PHE A 40 26.24 -4.47 4.13
C PHE A 40 25.44 -5.10 2.98
N VAL A 41 24.87 -6.28 3.23
CA VAL A 41 24.02 -7.02 2.29
C VAL A 41 22.60 -7.08 2.86
N ALA A 42 21.61 -6.66 2.08
CA ALA A 42 20.21 -6.70 2.48
C ALA A 42 19.45 -7.81 1.72
N TRP A 43 18.83 -8.72 2.46
CA TRP A 43 17.91 -9.72 1.95
C TRP A 43 16.47 -9.26 2.19
N HIS A 44 15.75 -8.96 1.11
CA HIS A 44 14.36 -8.50 1.12
C HIS A 44 13.51 -9.34 0.13
N PRO A 45 13.06 -10.54 0.52
CA PRO A 45 12.16 -11.32 -0.34
C PRO A 45 10.81 -10.61 -0.46
N ILE A 46 10.12 -10.79 -1.57
CA ILE A 46 8.74 -10.33 -1.73
C ILE A 46 7.86 -11.26 -0.90
N GLU A 47 7.00 -10.67 -0.07
CA GLU A 47 6.03 -11.42 0.74
C GLU A 47 4.70 -11.55 -0.01
N ASP A 48 4.21 -12.78 -0.14
CA ASP A 48 2.88 -13.05 -0.69
C ASP A 48 1.79 -12.78 0.36
N PHE A 49 0.62 -12.34 -0.09
CA PHE A 49 -0.52 -12.09 0.79
C PHE A 49 -1.18 -13.43 1.21
N PRO A 50 -1.31 -13.73 2.52
CA PRO A 50 -1.88 -14.99 2.98
C PRO A 50 -3.38 -15.06 2.71
N TYR A 51 -3.85 -16.24 2.30
CA TYR A 51 -5.25 -16.48 1.92
C TYR A 51 -6.24 -16.21 3.05
N GLU A 52 -5.88 -16.52 4.30
CA GLU A 52 -6.73 -16.35 5.48
C GLU A 52 -7.17 -14.90 5.73
N TYR A 53 -6.42 -13.92 5.19
CA TYR A 53 -6.74 -12.50 5.32
C TYR A 53 -7.46 -11.94 4.08
N THR A 54 -7.78 -12.79 3.10
CA THR A 54 -8.64 -12.42 1.97
C THR A 54 -10.11 -12.55 2.34
N LYS A 55 -10.97 -11.81 1.63
CA LYS A 55 -12.43 -12.00 1.68
C LYS A 55 -12.88 -12.61 0.35
N PRO A 56 -13.87 -13.52 0.35
CA PRO A 56 -14.46 -13.98 -0.90
C PRO A 56 -15.12 -12.81 -1.63
N LEU A 57 -15.15 -12.88 -2.96
CA LEU A 57 -15.90 -11.93 -3.76
C LEU A 57 -17.40 -12.09 -3.46
N PRO A 58 -18.17 -11.00 -3.33
CA PRO A 58 -19.62 -11.11 -3.15
C PRO A 58 -20.26 -11.73 -4.40
N GLU A 59 -21.23 -12.61 -4.18
CA GLU A 59 -22.05 -13.17 -5.26
C GLU A 59 -23.24 -12.25 -5.54
N ASP A 60 -23.26 -11.64 -6.73
CA ASP A 60 -24.38 -10.80 -7.16
C ASP A 60 -25.54 -11.69 -7.62
N THR A 61 -26.58 -11.84 -6.80
CA THR A 61 -27.83 -12.49 -7.22
C THR A 61 -28.62 -11.53 -8.12
N VAL A 62 -28.31 -11.52 -9.41
CA VAL A 62 -29.04 -10.69 -10.38
C VAL A 62 -30.45 -11.27 -10.56
N THR A 63 -31.45 -10.56 -10.03
CA THR A 63 -32.86 -10.85 -10.30
C THR A 63 -33.19 -10.42 -11.72
N ASN A 64 -32.96 -11.31 -12.69
CA ASN A 64 -33.26 -11.05 -14.09
C ASN A 64 -34.78 -10.99 -14.28
N THR A 65 -35.34 -9.78 -14.38
CA THR A 65 -36.77 -9.56 -14.66
C THR A 65 -37.09 -9.56 -16.16
N SER A 66 -36.07 -9.54 -17.02
CA SER A 66 -36.23 -9.46 -18.47
C SER A 66 -35.84 -10.77 -19.17
N VAL A 67 -36.58 -11.09 -20.24
CA VAL A 67 -36.35 -12.26 -21.11
C VAL A 67 -35.09 -12.07 -21.98
N LEU A 68 -34.66 -10.82 -22.18
CA LEU A 68 -33.47 -10.48 -22.95
C LEU A 68 -32.22 -10.52 -22.05
N LYS A 69 -31.05 -10.77 -22.65
CA LYS A 69 -29.75 -10.73 -21.93
C LYS A 69 -29.39 -9.32 -21.43
N THR A 70 -30.12 -8.29 -21.86
CA THR A 70 -29.91 -6.90 -21.47
C THR A 70 -30.69 -6.59 -20.19
N GLN A 71 -30.00 -6.53 -19.05
CA GLN A 71 -30.62 -6.14 -17.79
C GLN A 71 -30.94 -4.64 -17.81
N MET A 72 -32.22 -4.29 -17.86
CA MET A 72 -32.71 -2.95 -17.54
C MET A 72 -32.64 -2.77 -16.03
N THR A 73 -31.45 -2.48 -15.50
CA THR A 73 -31.31 -2.13 -14.09
C THR A 73 -31.97 -0.76 -13.85
N PRO A 74 -32.53 -0.50 -12.65
CA PRO A 74 -33.12 0.79 -12.32
C PRO A 74 -32.11 1.94 -12.52
N GLU A 75 -30.83 1.69 -12.24
CA GLU A 75 -29.74 2.64 -12.48
C GLU A 75 -29.62 3.06 -13.94
N VAL A 76 -29.75 2.12 -14.88
CA VAL A 76 -29.71 2.41 -16.32
C VAL A 76 -30.90 3.27 -16.74
N MET A 77 -32.08 3.03 -16.16
CA MET A 77 -33.25 3.88 -16.41
C MET A 77 -33.06 5.29 -15.87
N GLU A 78 -32.41 5.46 -14.73
CA GLU A 78 -32.10 6.78 -14.15
C GLU A 78 -31.14 7.61 -15.01
N ILE A 79 -30.26 6.98 -15.79
CA ILE A 79 -29.33 7.67 -16.70
C ILE A 79 -30.10 8.36 -17.85
N PHE A 80 -31.19 7.78 -18.32
CA PHE A 80 -32.01 8.37 -19.39
C PHE A 80 -32.79 9.61 -18.92
N ASN A 81 -32.92 9.82 -17.61
CA ASN A 81 -33.57 11.00 -17.08
C ASN A 81 -32.65 12.23 -17.19
N LYS A 82 -33.14 13.30 -17.82
CA LYS A 82 -32.40 14.56 -17.94
C LYS A 82 -32.27 15.22 -16.56
N LYS A 83 -31.07 15.21 -15.99
CA LYS A 83 -30.77 15.85 -14.70
C LYS A 83 -30.46 17.34 -14.87
N THR A 84 -30.89 18.15 -13.92
CA THR A 84 -30.49 19.56 -13.87
C THR A 84 -28.99 19.67 -13.51
N PRO A 85 -28.30 20.74 -13.93
CA PRO A 85 -26.88 20.90 -13.63
C PRO A 85 -26.59 21.01 -12.13
N GLU A 86 -27.57 21.40 -11.31
CA GLU A 86 -27.44 21.43 -9.85
C GLU A 86 -27.51 20.03 -9.25
N GLN A 87 -28.49 19.22 -9.69
CA GLN A 87 -28.63 17.83 -9.25
C GLN A 87 -27.39 17.00 -9.64
N ALA A 88 -26.91 17.14 -10.88
CA ALA A 88 -25.71 16.45 -11.32
C ALA A 88 -24.49 16.78 -10.45
N ARG A 89 -24.32 18.04 -10.03
CA ARG A 89 -23.21 18.45 -9.15
C ARG A 89 -23.33 17.86 -7.75
N LEU A 90 -24.53 17.77 -7.20
CA LEU A 90 -24.77 17.16 -5.88
C LEU A 90 -24.49 15.66 -5.91
N GLU A 91 -24.95 14.96 -6.94
CA GLU A 91 -24.64 13.54 -7.13
C GLU A 91 -23.14 13.30 -7.28
N LEU A 92 -22.46 14.10 -8.12
CA LEU A 92 -21.00 14.02 -8.28
C LEU A 92 -20.26 14.29 -6.98
N MET A 93 -20.70 15.26 -6.19
CA MET A 93 -20.16 15.54 -4.85
C MET A 93 -20.32 14.31 -3.93
N ASN A 94 -21.49 13.68 -3.93
CA ASN A 94 -21.77 12.53 -3.06
C ASN A 94 -20.98 11.29 -3.48
N ILE A 95 -20.88 11.00 -4.78
CA ILE A 95 -20.16 9.82 -5.31
C ILE A 95 -18.66 9.95 -5.08
N THR A 96 -18.09 11.13 -5.34
CA THR A 96 -16.63 11.35 -5.27
C THR A 96 -16.14 11.85 -3.91
N HIS A 97 -17.05 12.09 -2.97
CA HIS A 97 -16.78 12.76 -1.68
C HIS A 97 -15.97 14.07 -1.85
N THR A 98 -16.31 14.87 -2.86
CA THR A 98 -15.66 16.17 -3.13
C THR A 98 -16.59 17.34 -2.90
N THR A 99 -16.10 18.59 -2.95
CA THR A 99 -16.96 19.76 -2.81
C THR A 99 -17.64 20.14 -4.13
N LYS A 100 -18.86 20.70 -4.04
CA LYS A 100 -19.64 21.15 -5.21
C LYS A 100 -18.92 22.16 -6.12
N HIS A 101 -18.01 22.96 -5.56
CA HIS A 101 -17.28 24.02 -6.28
C HIS A 101 -16.28 23.49 -7.32
N ARG A 102 -15.86 22.23 -7.19
CA ARG A 102 -15.01 21.55 -8.18
C ARG A 102 -15.72 21.37 -9.52
N TRP A 103 -17.04 21.21 -9.49
CA TRP A 103 -17.88 20.86 -10.63
C TRP A 103 -18.52 22.09 -11.32
N PHE A 104 -18.05 23.29 -10.98
CA PHE A 104 -18.36 24.49 -11.74
C PHE A 104 -17.35 24.67 -12.88
N PRO A 105 -17.80 24.99 -14.10
CA PRO A 105 -16.89 25.18 -15.22
C PRO A 105 -15.95 26.35 -14.96
N ARG A 106 -14.64 26.11 -15.03
CA ARG A 106 -13.64 27.17 -14.93
C ARG A 106 -13.23 27.64 -16.32
N SER A 107 -13.05 28.95 -16.48
CA SER A 107 -12.63 29.55 -17.76
C SER A 107 -11.27 29.02 -18.25
N ARG A 108 -10.38 28.67 -17.30
CA ARG A 108 -9.03 28.12 -17.56
C ARG A 108 -9.05 26.72 -18.17
N ASP A 109 -10.04 25.89 -17.82
CA ASP A 109 -10.07 24.47 -18.20
C ASP A 109 -10.37 24.28 -19.70
N LYS A 110 -10.83 25.33 -20.38
CA LYS A 110 -11.01 25.35 -21.85
C LYS A 110 -9.70 25.22 -22.62
N ARG A 111 -8.54 25.45 -21.99
CA ARG A 111 -7.23 25.37 -22.63
C ARG A 111 -6.36 24.31 -21.95
N LYS A 112 -6.21 23.16 -22.60
CA LYS A 112 -5.27 22.14 -22.14
C LYS A 112 -3.84 22.61 -22.43
N ARG A 113 -3.00 22.68 -21.40
CA ARG A 113 -1.56 22.91 -21.54
C ARG A 113 -0.92 21.63 -22.08
N LYS A 114 -0.05 21.75 -23.09
CA LYS A 114 0.84 20.66 -23.51
C LYS A 114 1.99 20.61 -22.51
N LEU A 115 1.90 19.71 -21.54
CA LEU A 115 2.99 19.43 -20.60
C LEU A 115 3.82 18.28 -21.19
N PRO A 116 5.16 18.34 -21.11
CA PRO A 116 5.98 17.18 -21.46
C PRO A 116 5.66 16.02 -20.50
N ILE A 117 5.69 14.80 -21.02
CA ILE A 117 5.47 13.59 -20.24
C ILE A 117 6.79 13.26 -19.54
N ASP A 118 6.76 13.09 -18.21
CA ASP A 118 7.98 12.89 -17.39
C ASP A 118 8.74 11.58 -17.72
N ARG A 119 8.06 10.60 -18.32
CA ARG A 119 8.63 9.32 -18.75
C ARG A 119 8.31 9.09 -20.22
N GLU A 120 9.19 9.54 -21.10
CA GLU A 120 8.96 9.50 -22.56
C GLU A 120 9.11 8.10 -23.18
N TYR A 121 9.76 7.15 -22.48
CA TYR A 121 10.13 5.83 -22.98
C TYR A 121 9.52 4.64 -22.20
N LEU A 122 8.46 4.88 -21.42
CA LEU A 122 7.66 3.85 -20.74
C LEU A 122 6.24 3.80 -21.30
#